data_AF-A0A2T0W854-F1
#
_entry.id   AF-A0A2T0W854-F1
#
_cell.length_a   1.000
_cell.length_b   1.000
_cell.length_c   1.000
_cell.angle_alpha   90.00
_cell.angle_beta   90.00
_cell.angle_gamma   90.00
#
_symmetry.space_group_name_H-M   'P 1'
#
loop_
_entity.id
_entity.type
_entity.pdbx_description
1 polymer ?
#
loop_
_entity_poly.entity_id
_entity_poly.type
_entity_poly.pdbx_seq_one_letter_code
_entity_poly.pdbx_strand_id
1 'polypeptide(L)'
;MYTCQFCSTSLKKAFTGTFKGEHIHSCSSCFKRSLSPIEFDQESVYYPNVGRREIQIEDYIVMYDTNVNEVVRIPLKTYEEGLIGLLKEDLSQDIQIDTKDILVVIEPWNTTLVIEE
;
A
#
# COMPACT_ATOMS: atom_id res chain seq x y z
N MET A 1 -12.94 16.33 3.13
CA MET A 1 -12.34 16.78 1.84
C MET A 1 -10.87 17.07 2.10
N TYR A 2 -9.97 16.32 1.47
CA TYR A 2 -8.53 16.38 1.75
C TYR A 2 -7.79 17.17 0.66
N THR A 3 -6.57 17.60 0.95
CA THR A 3 -5.67 18.20 -0.03
C THR A 3 -4.40 17.36 -0.11
N CYS A 4 -4.03 16.93 -1.32
CA CYS A 4 -2.79 16.19 -1.52
C CYS A 4 -1.58 17.08 -1.16
N GLN A 5 -0.78 16.67 -0.17
CA GLN A 5 0.40 17.41 0.27
C GLN A 5 1.45 17.58 -0.83
N PHE A 6 1.49 16.67 -1.80
CA PHE A 6 2.52 16.64 -2.84
C PHE A 6 2.14 17.36 -4.14
N CYS A 7 0.85 17.60 -4.40
CA CYS A 7 0.40 18.20 -5.67
C CYS A 7 -0.79 19.16 -5.51
N SER A 8 -1.19 19.46 -4.27
CA SER A 8 -2.26 20.40 -3.91
C SER A 8 -3.64 20.11 -4.52
N THR A 9 -3.83 18.92 -5.10
CA THR A 9 -5.13 18.50 -5.66
C THR A 9 -6.12 18.24 -4.54
N SER A 10 -7.37 18.70 -4.71
CA SER A 10 -8.46 18.38 -3.79
C SER A 10 -8.93 16.94 -3.98
N LEU A 11 -9.08 16.22 -2.88
CA LEU A 11 -9.36 14.79 -2.87
C LEU A 11 -10.63 14.49 -2.07
N LYS A 12 -11.45 13.59 -2.62
CA LYS A 12 -12.51 12.93 -1.86
C LYS A 12 -11.97 11.78 -1.01
N LYS A 13 -10.92 11.10 -1.47
CA LYS A 13 -10.23 9.99 -0.77
C LYS A 13 -8.72 10.22 -0.80
N ALA A 14 -8.02 9.95 0.30
CA ALA A 14 -6.58 10.17 0.38
C ALA A 14 -5.87 9.05 1.14
N PHE A 15 -4.65 8.73 0.71
CA PHE A 15 -3.71 7.94 1.50
C PHE A 15 -3.21 8.81 2.65
N THR A 16 -3.37 8.35 3.89
CA THR A 16 -2.90 9.10 5.06
C THR A 16 -1.69 8.44 5.67
N GLY A 17 -0.70 9.24 6.03
CA GLY A 17 0.52 8.76 6.63
C GLY A 17 1.15 9.80 7.52
N THR A 18 2.34 9.48 8.05
CA THR A 18 3.12 10.40 8.85
C THR A 18 4.45 10.66 8.17
N PHE A 19 4.75 11.94 7.88
CA PHE A 19 6.03 12.36 7.32
C PHE A 19 6.65 13.43 8.21
N LYS A 20 7.88 13.17 8.69
CA LYS A 20 8.59 14.09 9.62
C LYS A 20 7.77 14.47 10.87
N GLY A 21 6.91 13.56 11.34
CA GLY A 21 6.05 13.78 12.51
C GLY A 21 4.73 14.50 12.21
N GLU A 22 4.47 14.87 10.95
CA GLU A 22 3.20 15.49 10.53
C GLU A 22 2.33 14.48 9.80
N HIS A 23 1.02 14.52 10.07
CA HIS A 23 0.05 13.78 9.26
C HIS A 23 -0.05 14.39 7.88
N ILE A 24 0.06 13.55 6.85
CA ILE A 24 -0.02 13.95 5.45
C ILE A 24 -1.14 13.20 4.74
N HIS A 25 -1.72 13.85 3.73
CA HIS A 25 -2.67 13.25 2.80
C HIS A 25 -2.05 13.22 1.41
N SER A 26 -2.21 12.12 0.67
CA SER A 26 -1.74 12.02 -0.71
C SER A 26 -2.76 11.39 -1.65
N CYS A 27 -2.73 11.81 -2.91
CA CYS A 27 -3.50 11.16 -3.97
C CYS A 27 -2.81 9.87 -4.42
N SER A 28 -3.54 8.99 -5.10
CA SER A 28 -3.02 7.70 -5.59
C SER A 28 -1.75 7.85 -6.45
N SER A 29 -1.68 8.87 -7.30
CA SER A 29 -0.51 9.14 -8.14
C SER A 29 0.72 9.51 -7.31
N CYS A 30 0.56 10.40 -6.33
CA CYS A 30 1.66 10.81 -5.46
C CYS A 30 2.08 9.69 -4.50
N PHE A 31 1.12 8.89 -4.00
CA PHE A 31 1.41 7.69 -3.23
C PHE A 31 2.26 6.69 -4.03
N LYS A 32 1.84 6.31 -5.24
CA LYS A 32 2.61 5.41 -6.12
C LYS A 32 4.04 5.92 -6.38
N ARG A 33 4.21 7.22 -6.62
CA ARG A 33 5.54 7.84 -6.81
C ARG A 33 6.40 7.83 -5.54
N SER A 34 5.77 7.74 -4.38
CA SER A 34 6.45 7.65 -3.09
C SER A 34 6.89 6.23 -2.75
N LEU A 35 6.46 5.22 -3.51
CA LEU A 35 6.85 3.84 -3.29
C LEU A 35 8.22 3.53 -3.89
N SER A 36 9.03 2.75 -3.18
CA SER A 36 10.26 2.15 -3.70
C SER A 36 10.11 0.63 -3.74
N PRO A 37 10.61 -0.04 -4.80
CA PRO A 37 10.68 -1.48 -4.81
C PRO A 37 11.68 -1.97 -3.75
N ILE A 38 11.33 -3.07 -3.09
CA ILE A 38 12.18 -3.87 -2.23
C ILE A 38 11.97 -5.35 -2.57
N GLU A 39 12.94 -6.19 -2.26
CA GLU A 39 12.72 -7.64 -2.26
C GLU A 39 12.19 -8.05 -0.89
N PHE A 40 11.09 -8.80 -0.89
CA PHE A 40 10.53 -9.42 0.30
C PHE A 40 10.05 -10.81 -0.08
N ASP A 41 10.63 -11.83 0.54
CA ASP A 41 10.35 -13.24 0.24
C ASP A 41 10.40 -13.59 -1.26
N GLN A 42 11.50 -13.20 -1.92
CA GLN A 42 11.72 -13.39 -3.36
C GLN A 42 10.67 -12.71 -4.28
N GLU A 43 9.73 -11.96 -3.72
CA GLU A 43 8.77 -11.15 -4.45
C GLU A 43 9.21 -9.69 -4.49
N SER A 44 8.91 -9.04 -5.61
CA SER A 44 9.07 -7.59 -5.73
C SER A 44 7.86 -6.92 -5.07
N VAL A 45 8.08 -6.35 -3.88
CA VAL A 45 7.07 -5.59 -3.15
C VAL A 45 7.49 -4.13 -3.06
N TYR A 46 6.54 -3.28 -2.71
CA TYR A 46 6.78 -1.84 -2.61
C TYR A 46 6.74 -1.39 -1.15
N TYR A 47 7.58 -0.42 -0.80
CA TYR A 47 7.57 0.21 0.51
C TYR A 47 7.50 1.74 0.38
N PRO A 48 6.67 2.43 1.19
CA PRO A 48 6.64 3.88 1.20
C PRO A 48 7.99 4.50 1.59
N ASN A 49 8.52 5.41 0.75
CA ASN A 49 9.70 6.22 1.07
C ASN A 49 9.39 7.29 2.13
N VAL A 50 8.16 7.74 2.14
CA VAL A 50 7.68 8.78 3.03
C VAL A 50 7.35 8.14 4.38
N GLY A 51 8.06 8.54 5.42
CA GLY A 51 7.93 7.88 6.73
C GLY A 51 8.62 6.52 6.81
N ARG A 52 9.53 6.22 5.87
CA ARG A 52 10.30 4.97 5.82
C ARG A 52 10.97 4.70 7.17
N ARG A 53 10.64 3.55 7.75
CA ARG A 53 11.29 2.97 8.91
C ARG A 53 11.62 1.50 8.62
N GLU A 54 12.23 0.83 9.58
CA GLU A 54 12.34 -0.62 9.52
C GLU A 54 10.93 -1.25 9.50
N ILE A 55 10.78 -2.31 8.71
CA ILE A 55 9.55 -3.11 8.68
C ILE A 55 9.37 -3.72 10.06
N GLN A 56 8.19 -3.55 10.64
CA GLN A 56 7.81 -4.06 11.95
C GLN A 56 6.75 -5.14 11.80
N ILE A 57 6.68 -6.07 12.74
CA ILE A 57 5.74 -7.21 12.68
C ILE A 57 4.27 -6.77 12.71
N GLU A 58 4.00 -5.57 13.23
CA GLU A 58 2.67 -4.95 13.24
C GLU A 58 2.25 -4.38 11.89
N ASP A 59 3.17 -4.24 10.92
CA ASP A 59 2.88 -3.72 9.58
C ASP A 59 1.90 -4.61 8.82
N TYR A 60 1.45 -4.15 7.66
CA TYR A 60 0.48 -4.85 6.84
C TYR A 60 1.06 -5.14 5.46
N ILE A 61 0.74 -6.30 4.90
CA ILE A 61 0.85 -6.52 3.45
C ILE A 61 -0.50 -6.12 2.86
N VAL A 62 -0.46 -5.16 1.94
CA VAL A 62 -1.64 -4.61 1.28
C VAL A 62 -1.48 -4.80 -0.22
N MET A 63 -2.52 -5.35 -0.86
CA MET A 63 -2.57 -5.50 -2.31
C MET A 63 -3.56 -4.52 -2.89
N TYR A 64 -3.16 -3.86 -3.97
CA TYR A 64 -3.98 -2.92 -4.70
C TYR A 64 -4.18 -3.35 -6.16
N ASP A 65 -5.36 -3.02 -6.68
CA ASP A 65 -5.63 -3.11 -8.12
C ASP A 65 -4.94 -1.99 -8.92
N THR A 66 -5.13 -2.00 -10.24
CA THR A 66 -4.60 -0.98 -11.16
C THR A 66 -5.06 0.44 -10.83
N ASN A 67 -6.27 0.57 -10.25
CA ASN A 67 -6.90 1.82 -9.83
C ASN A 67 -6.54 2.24 -8.40
N VAL A 68 -5.69 1.47 -7.72
CA VAL A 68 -5.27 1.70 -6.33
C VAL A 68 -6.40 1.51 -5.32
N ASN A 69 -7.36 0.65 -5.63
CA ASN A 69 -8.31 0.15 -4.65
C ASN A 69 -7.66 -0.98 -3.87
N GLU A 70 -7.77 -0.93 -2.55
CA GLU A 70 -7.34 -2.02 -1.68
C GLU A 70 -8.21 -3.25 -1.95
N VAL A 71 -7.57 -4.37 -2.29
CA VAL A 71 -8.26 -5.65 -2.52
C VAL A 71 -7.97 -6.65 -1.41
N VAL A 72 -6.79 -6.58 -0.79
CA VAL A 72 -6.41 -7.42 0.36
C VAL A 72 -5.58 -6.60 1.33
N ARG A 73 -5.80 -6.82 2.62
CA ARG A 73 -4.97 -6.33 3.72
C ARG A 73 -4.80 -7.45 4.74
N ILE A 74 -3.57 -7.86 4.96
CA ILE A 74 -3.22 -8.87 5.97
C ILE A 74 -2.17 -8.31 6.93
N PRO A 75 -2.28 -8.59 8.24
CA PRO A 75 -1.22 -8.27 9.19
C PRO A 75 0.07 -9.04 8.84
N LEU A 76 1.22 -8.38 8.85
CA LEU A 76 2.51 -9.02 8.61
C LEU A 76 2.81 -10.11 9.64
N LYS A 77 2.32 -9.97 10.88
CA LYS A 77 2.41 -11.01 11.91
C LYS A 77 1.75 -12.35 11.55
N THR A 78 0.84 -12.38 10.58
CA THR A 78 0.20 -13.61 10.09
C THR A 78 0.80 -14.09 8.77
N TYR A 79 1.92 -13.48 8.34
CA TYR A 79 2.60 -13.84 7.11
C TYR A 79 3.27 -15.22 7.22
N GLU A 80 3.14 -16.01 6.16
CA GLU A 80 3.88 -17.26 5.95
C GLU A 80 4.59 -17.18 4.60
N GLU A 81 5.73 -17.84 4.47
CA GLU A 81 6.52 -17.89 3.23
C GLU A 81 5.65 -18.36 2.05
N GLY A 82 5.73 -17.67 0.91
CA GLY A 82 4.92 -17.95 -0.28
C GLY A 82 3.48 -17.42 -0.26
N LEU A 83 3.01 -16.82 0.84
CA LEU A 83 1.64 -16.30 0.95
C LEU A 83 1.32 -15.20 -0.08
N ILE A 84 2.28 -14.33 -0.40
CA ILE A 84 2.08 -13.26 -1.40
C ILE A 84 1.77 -13.84 -2.78
N GLY A 85 2.51 -14.87 -3.20
CA GLY A 85 2.29 -15.54 -4.48
C GLY A 85 0.89 -16.17 -4.56
N LEU A 86 0.52 -16.93 -3.52
CA LEU A 86 -0.80 -17.56 -3.41
C LEU A 86 -1.93 -16.53 -3.48
N LEU A 87 -1.85 -15.44 -2.71
CA LEU A 87 -2.87 -14.39 -2.72
C LEU A 87 -3.00 -13.70 -4.08
N LYS A 88 -1.89 -13.50 -4.81
CA LYS A 88 -1.94 -12.94 -6.17
C LYS A 88 -2.66 -13.88 -7.13
N GLU A 89 -2.39 -15.18 -7.05
CA GLU A 89 -3.05 -16.19 -7.89
C GLU A 89 -4.56 -16.26 -7.61
N ASP A 90 -4.96 -16.31 -6.34
CA ASP A 90 -6.36 -16.32 -5.92
C ASP A 90 -7.08 -15.05 -6.38
N LEU A 91 -6.49 -13.88 -6.13
CA LEU A 91 -7.05 -12.59 -6.59
C LEU A 91 -7.15 -12.54 -8.11
N SER A 92 -6.17 -13.07 -8.83
CA SER A 92 -6.21 -13.06 -10.30
C SER A 92 -7.42 -13.82 -10.83
N GLN A 93 -7.82 -14.90 -10.18
CA GLN A 93 -9.01 -15.68 -10.52
C GLN A 93 -10.30 -14.96 -10.11
N ASP A 94 -10.34 -14.41 -8.90
CA ASP A 94 -11.56 -13.84 -8.31
C ASP A 94 -11.96 -12.49 -8.94
N ILE A 95 -10.99 -11.59 -9.13
CA ILE A 95 -11.24 -10.22 -9.61
C ILE A 95 -10.75 -10.00 -11.05
N GLN A 96 -10.30 -11.05 -11.75
CA GLN A 96 -9.87 -11.03 -13.16
C GLN A 96 -8.76 -10.00 -13.45
N ILE A 97 -7.83 -9.83 -12.50
CA ILE A 97 -6.66 -8.95 -12.64
C ILE A 97 -5.42 -9.81 -12.88
N ASP A 98 -4.57 -9.44 -13.83
CA ASP A 98 -3.31 -10.15 -14.04
C ASP A 98 -2.42 -10.00 -12.79
N THR A 99 -1.76 -11.07 -12.34
CA THR A 99 -0.91 -11.05 -11.13
C THR A 99 0.17 -9.98 -11.19
N LYS A 100 0.63 -9.59 -12.39
CA LYS A 100 1.61 -8.51 -12.61
C LYS A 100 1.04 -7.11 -12.35
N ASP A 101 -0.29 -6.97 -12.46
CA ASP A 101 -1.00 -5.71 -12.30
C ASP A 101 -1.45 -5.48 -10.84
N ILE A 102 -1.22 -6.47 -9.98
CA ILE A 102 -1.43 -6.38 -8.53
C ILE A 102 -0.22 -5.71 -7.89
N LEU A 103 -0.45 -4.53 -7.29
CA LEU A 103 0.57 -3.81 -6.55
C LEU A 103 0.61 -4.29 -5.11
N VAL A 104 1.70 -4.95 -4.71
CA VAL A 104 1.92 -5.41 -3.33
C VAL A 104 2.73 -4.37 -2.57
N VAL A 105 2.20 -3.86 -1.46
CA VAL A 105 2.83 -2.84 -0.63
C VAL A 105 2.91 -3.33 0.81
N ILE A 106 4.06 -3.17 1.46
CA ILE A 106 4.15 -3.29 2.92
C ILE A 106 3.83 -1.91 3.51
N GLU A 107 2.63 -1.76 4.09
CA GLU A 107 2.18 -0.53 4.71
C GLU A 107 2.55 -0.50 6.20
N PRO A 108 3.21 0.56 6.69
CA PRO A 108 3.46 0.75 8.12
C PRO A 108 2.15 0.80 8.90
N TRP A 109 2.05 0.13 10.05
CA TRP A 109 0.80 0.08 10.85
C TRP A 109 0.27 1.44 11.31
N ASN A 110 1.18 2.41 11.45
CA ASN A 110 0.89 3.80 11.83
C ASN A 110 0.63 4.71 10.62
N THR A 111 0.49 4.11 9.44
CA THR A 111 0.01 4.71 8.19
C THR A 111 -1.35 4.05 7.90
N THR A 112 -2.36 4.83 7.55
CA THR A 112 -3.72 4.29 7.42
C THR A 112 -4.38 4.88 6.18
N LEU A 113 -5.01 4.05 5.37
CA LEU A 113 -5.96 4.53 4.37
C LEU A 113 -7.20 5.04 5.11
N VAL A 114 -7.37 6.36 5.22
CA VAL A 114 -8.62 6.94 5.72
C VAL A 114 -9.50 7.25 4.52
N ILE A 115 -10.48 6.39 4.30
CA ILE A 115 -11.62 6.69 3.43
C ILE A 115 -12.66 7.36 4.33
N GLU A 116 -12.64 8.69 4.43
CA GLU A 116 -13.83 9.41 4.92
C GLU A 116 -14.83 9.51 3.77
N GLU A 117 -15.98 8.86 3.94
CA GLU A 117 -17.16 9.02 3.07
C GLU A 117 -17.93 10.32 3.37
#